data_AF-A0A3D0MWP2-F1
#
_entry.id   AF-A0A3D0MWP2-F1
#
_cell.length_a   1.000
_cell.length_b   1.000
_cell.length_c   1.000
_cell.angle_alpha   90.00
_cell.angle_beta   90.00
_cell.angle_gamma   90.00
#
_symmetry.space_group_name_H-M   'P 1'
#
loop_
_entity.id
_entity.type
_entity.pdbx_description
1 polymer ?
#
loop_
_entity_poly.entity_id
_entity_poly.type
_entity_poly.pdbx_seq_one_letter_code
_entity_poly.pdbx_strand_id
1 'polypeptide(L)'
;MEPNTQIKDPNLVRQMQFVVISRKAKVLGFAIMLGLVIIYLMGLTVASDNVNKDLAILNLVSLIACSTFCILSVYVKKMFLRKVTKENFKSSYFTAFIIAYAMCDAGGLFCIVTNLFINYNFLYATVGLLISMLYLFINLPKPDEFENLKLY
;
A
#
# COMPACT_ATOMS: atom_id res chain seq x y z
N MET A 1 -43.50 -26.34 21.05
CA MET A 1 -42.08 -26.65 20.74
C MET A 1 -41.57 -25.54 19.85
N GLU A 2 -40.99 -24.50 20.45
CA GLU A 2 -40.16 -23.55 19.72
C GLU A 2 -38.71 -23.96 19.94
N PRO A 3 -37.93 -24.20 18.89
CA PRO A 3 -36.49 -24.19 19.06
C PRO A 3 -35.81 -23.19 18.12
N ASN A 4 -34.71 -22.65 18.66
CA ASN A 4 -33.66 -21.87 18.00
C ASN A 4 -33.92 -20.38 17.77
N THR A 5 -33.95 -19.64 18.88
CA THR A 5 -33.25 -18.35 18.93
C THR A 5 -31.77 -18.59 18.67
N GLN A 6 -31.34 -18.49 17.40
CA GLN A 6 -29.94 -18.37 17.05
C GLN A 6 -29.37 -17.13 17.74
N ILE A 7 -28.69 -17.33 18.86
CA ILE A 7 -27.79 -16.33 19.43
C ILE A 7 -26.62 -16.20 18.44
N LYS A 8 -26.79 -15.36 17.40
CA LYS A 8 -25.68 -14.87 16.60
C LYS A 8 -24.87 -13.98 17.51
N ASP A 9 -23.83 -14.53 18.12
CA ASP A 9 -22.89 -13.74 18.92
C ASP A 9 -22.43 -12.53 18.10
N PRO A 10 -22.80 -11.29 18.50
CA PRO A 10 -22.51 -10.09 17.72
C PRO A 10 -21.00 -9.84 17.61
N ASN A 11 -20.21 -10.41 18.54
CA ASN A 11 -18.75 -10.41 18.48
C ASN A 11 -18.20 -11.36 17.41
N LEU A 12 -18.80 -12.54 17.22
CA LEU A 12 -18.34 -13.52 16.23
C LEU A 12 -18.56 -13.01 14.80
N VAL A 13 -19.72 -12.39 14.55
CA VAL A 13 -20.05 -11.77 13.24
C VAL A 13 -19.08 -10.62 12.93
N ARG A 14 -18.71 -9.81 13.92
CA ARG A 14 -17.77 -8.68 13.75
C ARG A 14 -16.32 -9.13 13.50
N GLN A 15 -15.85 -10.15 14.22
CA GLN A 15 -14.54 -10.74 13.95
C GLN A 15 -14.49 -11.32 12.53
N MET A 16 -15.56 -11.99 12.09
CA MET A 16 -15.63 -12.52 10.73
C MET A 16 -15.61 -11.39 9.68
N GLN A 17 -16.29 -10.27 9.92
CA GLN A 17 -16.21 -9.09 9.05
C GLN A 17 -14.80 -8.50 9.01
N PHE A 18 -14.12 -8.37 10.15
CA PHE A 18 -12.73 -7.92 10.23
C PHE A 18 -11.82 -8.80 9.38
N VAL A 19 -11.91 -10.13 9.52
CA VAL A 19 -11.10 -11.09 8.76
C VAL A 19 -11.35 -10.95 7.26
N VAL A 20 -12.61 -10.85 6.84
CA VAL A 20 -12.96 -10.71 5.41
C VAL A 20 -12.39 -9.41 4.83
N ILE A 21 -12.54 -8.29 5.52
CA ILE A 21 -12.07 -6.98 5.03
C ILE A 21 -10.55 -6.90 5.05
N SER A 22 -9.92 -7.39 6.13
CA SER A 22 -8.46 -7.50 6.24
C SER A 22 -7.88 -8.34 5.10
N ARG A 23 -8.52 -9.46 4.76
CA ARG A 23 -8.09 -10.29 3.62
C ARG A 23 -8.21 -9.55 2.29
N LYS A 24 -9.30 -8.81 2.06
CA LYS A 24 -9.46 -8.00 0.85
C LYS A 24 -8.39 -6.90 0.74
N ALA A 25 -8.09 -6.21 1.84
CA ALA A 25 -7.02 -5.22 1.88
C ALA A 25 -5.65 -5.86 1.59
N LYS A 26 -5.35 -7.03 2.15
CA LYS A 26 -4.11 -7.77 1.84
C LYS A 26 -4.01 -8.13 0.36
N VAL A 27 -5.07 -8.71 -0.22
CA VAL A 27 -5.10 -9.06 -1.65
C VAL A 27 -4.85 -7.84 -2.53
N LEU A 28 -5.46 -6.70 -2.19
CA LEU A 28 -5.20 -5.43 -2.89
C LEU A 28 -3.74 -4.99 -2.77
N GLY A 29 -3.16 -5.05 -1.58
CA GLY A 29 -1.74 -4.73 -1.37
C GLY A 29 -0.81 -5.62 -2.22
N PHE A 30 -1.09 -6.93 -2.29
CA PHE A 30 -0.35 -7.85 -3.16
C PHE A 30 -0.53 -7.56 -4.65
N ALA A 31 -1.74 -7.18 -5.09
CA ALA A 31 -1.99 -6.80 -6.47
C ALA A 31 -1.18 -5.56 -6.88
N ILE A 32 -1.08 -4.56 -6.00
CA ILE A 32 -0.29 -3.34 -6.22
C ILE A 32 1.21 -3.68 -6.26
N MET A 33 1.70 -4.50 -5.32
CA MET A 33 3.09 -4.98 -5.33
C MET A 33 3.44 -5.69 -6.65
N LEU A 34 2.57 -6.58 -7.12
CA LEU A 34 2.75 -7.27 -8.41
C LEU A 34 2.77 -6.26 -9.58
N GLY A 35 1.87 -5.27 -9.58
CA GLY A 35 1.81 -4.22 -10.58
C GLY A 35 3.12 -3.42 -10.67
N LEU A 36 3.68 -3.02 -9.53
CA LEU A 36 4.97 -2.32 -9.48
C LEU A 36 6.11 -3.16 -10.08
N VAL A 37 6.15 -4.47 -9.77
CA VAL A 37 7.16 -5.38 -10.32
C VAL A 37 7.01 -5.50 -11.84
N ILE A 38 5.78 -5.62 -12.35
CA ILE A 38 5.52 -5.69 -13.80
C ILE A 38 6.00 -4.41 -14.50
N ILE A 39 5.66 -3.24 -13.97
CA ILE A 39 6.05 -1.94 -14.55
C ILE A 39 7.58 -1.77 -14.52
N TYR A 40 8.22 -2.20 -13.44
CA TYR A 40 9.67 -2.23 -13.35
C TYR A 40 10.30 -3.12 -14.44
N LEU A 41 9.81 -4.35 -14.60
CA LEU A 41 10.29 -5.29 -15.62
C LEU A 41 10.08 -4.73 -17.04
N MET A 42 8.94 -4.09 -17.31
CA MET A 42 8.70 -3.40 -18.58
C MET A 42 9.69 -2.25 -18.79
N GLY A 43 10.02 -1.49 -17.75
CA GLY A 43 11.02 -0.42 -17.80
C GLY A 43 12.42 -0.91 -18.18
N LEU A 44 12.80 -2.13 -17.80
CA LEU A 44 14.07 -2.74 -18.20
C LEU A 44 14.17 -3.01 -19.71
N THR A 45 13.04 -3.09 -20.40
CA THR A 45 13.00 -3.37 -21.84
C THR A 45 12.97 -2.10 -22.70
N VAL A 46 12.96 -0.92 -22.08
CA VAL A 46 12.97 0.36 -22.80
C VAL A 46 14.33 0.59 -23.46
N ALA A 47 14.33 0.99 -24.74
CA ALA A 47 15.55 1.23 -25.49
C ALA A 47 16.36 2.40 -24.89
N SER A 48 17.68 2.21 -24.74
CA SER A 48 18.62 3.17 -24.15
C SER A 48 18.81 4.47 -24.94
N ASP A 49 18.28 4.53 -26.16
CA ASP A 49 18.44 5.68 -27.05
C ASP A 49 17.48 6.85 -26.69
N ASN A 50 16.48 6.59 -25.84
CA ASN A 50 15.54 7.60 -25.35
C ASN A 50 16.02 8.34 -24.07
N VAL A 51 17.28 8.17 -23.69
CA VAL A 51 17.78 8.56 -22.37
C VAL A 51 18.38 9.96 -22.37
N ASN A 52 17.89 10.81 -21.47
CA ASN A 52 18.43 12.15 -21.29
C ASN A 52 19.37 12.21 -20.07
N LYS A 53 20.69 12.13 -20.33
CA LYS A 53 21.71 12.10 -19.27
C LYS A 53 21.87 13.42 -18.50
N ASP A 54 21.37 14.54 -19.03
CA ASP A 54 21.44 15.85 -18.36
C ASP A 54 20.52 15.93 -17.12
N LEU A 55 19.57 15.00 -16.99
CA LEU A 55 18.62 14.95 -15.88
C LEU A 55 19.07 14.03 -14.74
N ALA A 56 20.37 13.79 -14.55
CA ALA A 56 20.87 12.89 -13.50
C ALA A 56 20.40 13.25 -12.07
N ILE A 57 20.16 14.54 -11.79
CA ILE A 57 19.59 15.03 -10.52
C ILE A 57 18.19 14.44 -10.24
N LEU A 58 17.40 14.19 -11.29
CA LEU A 58 16.05 13.61 -11.17
C LEU A 58 16.09 12.21 -10.52
N ASN A 59 17.21 11.48 -10.63
CA ASN A 59 17.37 10.19 -9.97
C ASN A 59 17.31 10.31 -8.45
N LEU A 60 18.05 11.28 -7.90
CA LEU A 60 18.10 11.53 -6.47
C LEU A 60 16.77 12.12 -5.97
N VAL A 61 16.22 13.09 -6.69
CA VAL A 61 14.94 13.73 -6.33
C VAL A 61 13.80 12.73 -6.31
N SER A 62 13.72 11.85 -7.31
CA SER A 62 12.68 10.82 -7.37
C SER A 62 12.81 9.77 -6.27
N LEU A 63 14.04 9.41 -5.89
CA LEU A 63 14.29 8.52 -4.76
C LEU A 63 13.88 9.14 -3.41
N ILE A 64 14.22 10.42 -3.20
CA ILE A 64 13.80 11.17 -2.01
C ILE A 64 12.27 11.24 -1.97
N ALA A 65 11.63 11.64 -3.07
CA ALA A 65 10.18 11.72 -3.16
C ALA A 65 9.52 10.37 -2.85
N CYS A 66 10.00 9.28 -3.46
CA CYS A 66 9.54 7.92 -3.18
C CYS A 66 9.62 7.58 -1.70
N SER A 67 10.78 7.80 -1.09
CA SER A 67 10.99 7.53 0.34
C SER A 67 10.03 8.34 1.21
N THR A 68 9.86 9.64 0.92
CA THR A 68 8.94 10.51 1.65
C THR A 68 7.48 10.05 1.51
N PHE A 69 7.00 9.74 0.30
CA PHE A 69 5.65 9.24 0.08
C PHE A 69 5.41 7.90 0.78
N CYS A 70 6.38 6.98 0.70
CA CYS A 70 6.32 5.67 1.36
C CYS A 70 6.28 5.81 2.89
N ILE A 71 7.11 6.68 3.48
CA ILE A 71 7.09 6.96 4.92
C ILE A 71 5.75 7.59 5.32
N LEU A 72 5.31 8.64 4.62
CA LEU A 72 4.04 9.34 4.88
C LEU A 72 2.84 8.39 4.81
N SER A 73 2.86 7.42 3.89
CA SER A 73 1.78 6.43 3.76
C SER A 73 1.49 5.69 5.07
N VAL A 74 2.52 5.35 5.85
CA VAL A 74 2.38 4.66 7.13
C VAL A 74 1.71 5.56 8.17
N TYR A 75 2.08 6.84 8.20
CA TYR A 75 1.47 7.82 9.09
C TYR A 75 0.02 8.08 8.72
N VAL A 76 -0.27 8.23 7.42
CA VAL A 76 -1.62 8.41 6.90
C VAL A 76 -2.50 7.20 7.26
N LYS A 77 -1.99 5.97 7.06
CA LYS A 77 -2.69 4.75 7.50
C LYS A 77 -3.08 4.83 8.97
N LYS A 78 -2.12 5.13 9.85
CA LYS A 78 -2.36 5.25 11.30
C LYS A 78 -3.39 6.33 11.64
N MET A 79 -3.33 7.47 10.96
CA MET A 79 -4.28 8.57 11.16
C MET A 79 -5.70 8.16 10.75
N PHE A 80 -5.87 7.48 9.62
CA PHE A 80 -7.20 7.02 9.18
C PHE A 80 -7.74 5.88 10.04
N LEU A 81 -6.89 4.95 10.48
CA LEU A 81 -7.30 3.88 11.40
C LEU A 81 -7.84 4.43 12.73
N ARG A 82 -7.31 5.55 13.24
CA ARG A 82 -7.83 6.22 14.45
C ARG A 82 -9.26 6.77 14.28
N LYS A 83 -9.70 6.99 13.05
CA LYS A 83 -11.05 7.52 12.74
C LYS A 83 -12.09 6.41 12.51
N VAL A 84 -11.68 5.15 12.58
CA VAL A 84 -12.57 4.00 12.34
C VAL A 84 -13.48 3.81 13.56
N THR A 85 -14.79 3.96 13.35
CA THR A 85 -15.84 3.70 14.35
C THR A 85 -16.58 2.39 14.03
N LYS A 86 -17.40 1.91 14.97
CA LYS A 86 -18.23 0.70 14.79
C LYS A 86 -19.16 0.80 13.57
N GLU A 87 -19.77 1.97 13.36
CA GLU A 87 -20.78 2.20 12.32
C GLU A 87 -20.17 2.21 10.93
N ASN A 88 -18.95 2.74 10.79
CA ASN A 88 -18.27 2.91 9.51
C ASN A 88 -17.12 1.92 9.28
N PHE A 89 -17.01 0.88 10.12
CA PHE A 89 -15.85 -0.01 10.17
C PHE A 89 -15.42 -0.50 8.79
N LYS A 90 -16.35 -1.08 8.01
CA LYS A 90 -16.03 -1.67 6.71
C LYS A 90 -15.44 -0.67 5.71
N SER A 91 -16.06 0.50 5.60
CA SER A 91 -15.64 1.52 4.64
C SER A 91 -14.35 2.20 5.09
N SER A 92 -14.33 2.72 6.32
CA SER A 92 -13.19 3.49 6.85
C SER A 92 -11.94 2.63 7.03
N TYR A 93 -12.07 1.38 7.50
CA TYR A 93 -10.93 0.47 7.65
C TYR A 93 -10.32 0.17 6.28
N PHE A 94 -11.13 -0.27 5.31
CA PHE A 94 -10.63 -0.57 3.96
C PHE A 94 -10.01 0.66 3.29
N THR A 95 -10.63 1.83 3.45
CA THR A 95 -10.14 3.10 2.91
C THR A 95 -8.79 3.50 3.49
N ALA A 96 -8.55 3.27 4.79
CA ALA A 96 -7.27 3.56 5.42
C ALA A 96 -6.10 2.82 4.74
N PHE A 97 -6.31 1.57 4.36
CA PHE A 97 -5.31 0.77 3.63
C PHE A 97 -5.19 1.20 2.17
N ILE A 98 -6.31 1.44 1.47
CA ILE A 98 -6.27 1.89 0.07
C ILE A 98 -5.47 3.18 -0.07
N ILE A 99 -5.73 4.18 0.77
CA ILE A 99 -5.04 5.47 0.71
C ILE A 99 -3.53 5.28 0.96
N ALA A 100 -3.18 4.47 1.97
CA ALA A 100 -1.78 4.18 2.27
C ALA A 100 -1.09 3.47 1.08
N TYR A 101 -1.74 2.49 0.48
CA TYR A 101 -1.19 1.81 -0.69
C TYR A 101 -1.06 2.73 -1.88
N ALA A 102 -2.08 3.52 -2.19
CA ALA A 102 -2.05 4.46 -3.31
C ALA A 102 -0.94 5.50 -3.17
N MET A 103 -0.68 6.02 -1.96
CA MET A 103 0.44 6.93 -1.72
C MET A 103 1.80 6.26 -1.93
N CYS A 104 1.98 5.04 -1.42
CA CYS A 104 3.23 4.30 -1.55
C CYS A 104 3.48 3.88 -3.01
N ASP A 105 2.41 3.48 -3.72
CA ASP A 105 2.40 3.14 -5.13
C ASP A 105 2.77 4.34 -6.00
N ALA A 106 2.15 5.50 -5.77
CA ALA A 106 2.48 6.74 -6.48
C ALA A 106 3.97 7.12 -6.33
N GLY A 107 4.52 7.00 -5.12
CA GLY A 107 5.95 7.23 -4.88
C GLY A 107 6.84 6.24 -5.62
N GLY A 108 6.49 4.95 -5.59
CA GLY A 108 7.22 3.88 -6.28
C GLY A 108 7.18 4.04 -7.79
N LEU A 109 6.00 4.27 -8.36
CA LEU A 109 5.81 4.53 -9.79
C LEU A 109 6.60 5.76 -10.24
N PHE A 110 6.55 6.86 -9.48
CA PHE A 110 7.31 8.05 -9.82
C PHE A 110 8.82 7.75 -9.89
N CYS A 111 9.35 7.00 -8.94
CA CYS A 111 10.76 6.59 -8.92
C CYS A 111 11.11 5.65 -10.06
N ILE A 112 10.32 4.60 -10.28
CA ILE A 112 10.54 3.61 -11.33
C ILE A 112 10.48 4.28 -12.71
N VAL A 113 9.43 5.07 -12.98
CA VAL A 113 9.24 5.75 -14.26
C VAL A 113 10.37 6.74 -14.51
N THR A 114 10.69 7.60 -13.53
CA THR A 114 11.75 8.59 -13.70
C THR A 114 13.12 7.93 -13.93
N ASN A 115 13.46 6.91 -13.13
CA ASN A 115 14.77 6.30 -13.21
C ASN A 115 14.93 5.34 -14.39
N LEU A 116 13.93 4.51 -14.74
CA LEU A 116 14.07 3.56 -15.86
C LEU A 116 13.69 4.16 -17.21
N PHE A 117 12.60 4.93 -17.28
CA PHE A 117 12.06 5.36 -18.58
C PHE A 117 12.65 6.68 -19.07
N ILE A 118 13.16 7.54 -18.17
CA ILE A 118 13.77 8.83 -18.55
C ILE A 118 15.30 8.75 -18.50
N ASN A 119 15.86 8.25 -17.41
CA ASN A 119 17.29 8.31 -17.13
C ASN A 119 18.04 6.98 -17.31
N TYR A 120 17.33 5.87 -17.51
CA TYR A 120 17.86 4.50 -17.59
C TYR A 120 18.86 4.14 -16.48
N ASN A 121 18.58 4.62 -15.26
CA ASN A 121 19.33 4.34 -14.07
C ASN A 121 18.70 3.19 -13.28
N PHE A 122 19.13 1.98 -13.62
CA PHE A 122 18.68 0.74 -12.99
C PHE A 122 18.83 0.73 -11.47
N LEU A 123 19.94 1.28 -10.96
CA LEU A 123 20.28 1.20 -9.54
C LEU A 123 19.26 1.96 -8.70
N TYR A 124 18.96 3.21 -9.07
CA TYR A 124 17.98 4.03 -8.35
C TYR A 124 16.55 3.47 -8.48
N ALA A 125 16.19 2.94 -9.65
CA ALA A 125 14.90 2.28 -9.84
C ALA A 125 14.74 1.03 -8.96
N THR A 126 15.80 0.20 -8.86
CA THR A 126 15.82 -0.99 -8.00
C THR A 126 15.63 -0.60 -6.54
N VAL A 127 16.39 0.40 -6.07
CA VAL A 127 16.27 0.90 -4.69
C VAL A 127 14.87 1.46 -4.44
N GLY A 128 14.32 2.23 -5.38
CA GLY A 128 12.94 2.72 -5.32
C GLY A 128 11.91 1.61 -5.20
N LEU A 129 12.01 0.58 -6.06
CA LEU A 129 11.14 -0.59 -6.00
C LEU A 129 11.23 -1.30 -4.64
N LEU A 130 12.44 -1.54 -4.13
CA LEU A 130 12.64 -2.20 -2.85
C LEU A 130 12.05 -1.40 -1.68
N ILE A 131 12.23 -0.07 -1.68
CA ILE A 131 11.62 0.82 -0.69
C ILE A 131 10.09 0.69 -0.75
N SER A 132 9.49 0.85 -1.94
CA SER A 132 8.04 0.75 -2.08
C SER A 132 7.50 -0.62 -1.65
N MET A 133 8.17 -1.72 -2.01
CA MET A 133 7.78 -3.07 -1.59
C MET A 133 7.85 -3.24 -0.08
N LEU A 134 8.91 -2.76 0.56
CA LEU A 134 9.07 -2.79 2.02
C LEU A 134 7.92 -2.03 2.70
N TYR A 135 7.62 -0.80 2.26
CA TYR A 135 6.59 0.03 2.88
C TYR A 135 5.16 -0.45 2.58
N LEU A 136 4.89 -1.00 1.39
CA LEU A 136 3.64 -1.71 1.09
C LEU A 136 3.44 -2.90 2.03
N PHE A 137 4.50 -3.68 2.28
CA PHE A 137 4.47 -4.80 3.22
C PHE A 137 4.21 -4.34 4.66
N ILE A 138 4.87 -3.27 5.12
CA ILE A 138 4.64 -2.65 6.44
C ILE A 138 3.19 -2.15 6.57
N ASN A 139 2.60 -1.68 5.47
CA ASN A 139 1.21 -1.23 5.43
C ASN A 139 0.19 -2.37 5.37
N LEU A 140 0.58 -3.65 5.26
CA LEU A 140 -0.38 -4.75 5.29
C LEU A 140 -1.16 -4.81 6.62
N PRO A 141 -2.46 -5.19 6.59
CA PRO A 141 -3.27 -5.38 7.78
C PRO A 141 -2.64 -6.38 8.74
N LYS A 142 -2.51 -6.01 10.01
CA LYS A 142 -2.01 -6.89 11.08
C LYS A 142 -3.16 -7.34 11.99
N PRO A 143 -3.08 -8.54 12.58
CA PRO A 143 -4.10 -9.01 13.53
C PRO A 143 -4.26 -8.05 14.72
N ASP A 144 -3.14 -7.56 15.23
CA ASP A 144 -3.01 -6.67 16.39
C ASP A 144 -3.67 -5.29 16.16
N GLU A 145 -3.95 -4.92 14.90
CA GLU A 145 -4.67 -3.67 14.61
C GLU A 145 -6.16 -3.77 15.01
N PHE A 146 -6.73 -4.97 15.14
CA PHE A 146 -8.10 -5.14 15.63
C PHE A 146 -8.23 -4.74 17.10
N GLU A 147 -7.26 -5.14 17.94
CA GLU A 147 -7.27 -4.86 19.39
C GLU A 147 -7.04 -3.38 19.69
N ASN A 148 -6.24 -2.71 18.84
CA ASN A 148 -5.93 -1.29 18.98
C ASN A 148 -7.07 -0.36 18.50
N LEU A 149 -8.03 -0.89 17.76
CA LEU A 149 -9.23 -0.14 17.40
C LEU A 149 -10.15 -0.11 18.62
N LYS A 150 -10.40 1.09 19.16
CA LYS A 150 -11.36 1.33 20.27
C LYS A 150 -12.79 1.07 19.81
N LEU A 151 -13.10 -0.17 19.45
CA LEU A 151 -14.42 -0.67 19.10
C LEU A 151 -15.20 -1.10 20.35
N TYR A 152 -14.98 -0.44 21.48
CA TYR A 152 -15.74 -0.63 22.73
C TYR A 152 -16.52 0.63 23.05
#